data_AF-A0A525VR58-F1
#
_entry.id   AF-A0A525VR58-F1
#
_cell.length_a   1.000
_cell.length_b   1.000
_cell.length_c   1.000
_cell.angle_alpha   90.00
_cell.angle_beta   90.00
_cell.angle_gamma   90.00
#
_symmetry.space_group_name_H-M   'P 1'
#
loop_
_entity.id
_entity.type
_entity.pdbx_description
1 polymer ?
#
loop_
_entity_poly.entity_id
_entity_poly.type
_entity_poly.pdbx_seq_one_letter_code
_entity_poly.pdbx_strand_id
1 'polypeptide(L)'
;MSPELRATIFDRCWALTHTEAPPTDPKERVLDLREGTELTLEACLSTIRSLLADVDIRILTWDHPVSEPTHQSTPEAKPLIDRLGRLYPEPPEIVDPESPAAG
;
A
#
# COMPACT_ATOMS: atom_id res chain seq x y z
N MET A 1 -1.52 -14.34 3.97
CA MET A 1 -2.01 -13.68 5.21
C MET A 1 -3.48 -14.01 5.42
N SER A 2 -3.92 -14.35 6.64
CA SER A 2 -5.33 -14.68 6.88
C SER A 2 -6.23 -13.44 6.86
N PRO A 3 -7.51 -13.57 6.48
CA PRO A 3 -8.47 -12.46 6.50
C PRO A 3 -8.63 -11.81 7.87
N GLU A 4 -8.57 -12.60 8.94
CA GLU A 4 -8.73 -12.16 10.33
C GLU A 4 -7.53 -11.32 10.79
N LEU A 5 -6.32 -11.73 10.43
CA LEU A 5 -5.11 -10.97 10.73
C LEU A 5 -5.12 -9.63 9.98
N ARG A 6 -5.52 -9.63 8.70
CA ARG A 6 -5.66 -8.41 7.91
C ARG A 6 -6.68 -7.45 8.51
N ALA A 7 -7.82 -7.97 8.97
CA ALA A 7 -8.84 -7.17 9.65
C ALA A 7 -8.30 -6.57 10.96
N THR A 8 -7.60 -7.37 11.76
CA THR A 8 -7.00 -6.93 13.02
C THR A 8 -5.95 -5.85 12.80
N ILE A 9 -5.06 -6.02 11.82
CA ILE A 9 -4.07 -4.99 11.44
C ILE A 9 -4.77 -3.68 11.09
N PHE A 10 -5.79 -3.74 10.24
CA PHE A 10 -6.55 -2.54 9.87
C PHE A 10 -7.19 -1.88 11.09
N ASP A 11 -7.90 -2.64 11.93
CA ASP A 11 -8.63 -2.08 13.08
C ASP A 11 -7.67 -1.41 14.08
N ARG A 12 -6.48 -1.98 14.28
CA ARG A 12 -5.46 -1.40 15.16
C ARG A 12 -4.86 -0.12 14.57
N CYS A 13 -4.54 -0.11 13.28
CA CYS A 13 -4.05 1.10 12.60
C CYS A 13 -5.12 2.19 12.50
N TRP A 14 -6.39 1.81 12.32
CA TRP A 14 -7.52 2.72 12.32
C TRP A 14 -7.63 3.47 13.65
N ALA A 15 -7.57 2.73 14.77
CA ALA A 15 -7.64 3.32 16.11
C ALA A 15 -6.46 4.25 16.46
N LEU A 16 -5.35 4.18 15.73
CA LEU A 16 -4.22 5.11 15.89
C LEU A 16 -4.40 6.42 15.12
N THR A 17 -5.27 6.44 14.11
CA THR A 17 -5.43 7.55 13.16
C THR A 17 -6.80 8.22 13.25
N HIS A 18 -7.79 7.52 13.80
CA HIS A 18 -9.20 7.94 13.85
C HIS A 18 -9.76 7.78 15.27
N THR A 19 -10.78 8.57 15.58
CA THR A 19 -11.51 8.48 16.86
C THR A 19 -12.79 7.64 16.74
N GLU A 20 -13.34 7.54 15.55
CA GLU A 20 -14.52 6.74 15.24
C GLU A 20 -14.22 5.24 15.10
N ALA A 21 -15.27 4.43 15.12
CA ALA A 21 -15.18 3.00 14.83
C ALA A 21 -14.81 2.77 13.34
N PRO A 22 -14.07 1.69 13.03
CA PRO A 22 -13.70 1.37 11.66
C PRO A 22 -14.93 1.05 10.79
N PRO A 23 -14.89 1.33 9.48
CA PRO A 23 -15.97 0.99 8.56
C PRO A 23 -16.27 -0.51 8.55
N THR A 24 -17.55 -0.84 8.42
CA THR A 24 -18.03 -2.23 8.32
C THR A 24 -18.02 -2.75 6.89
N ASP A 25 -18.19 -1.88 5.87
CA ASP A 25 -18.03 -2.28 4.47
C ASP A 25 -16.55 -2.50 4.15
N PRO A 26 -16.14 -3.71 3.72
CA PRO A 26 -14.77 -3.99 3.31
C PRO A 26 -14.19 -3.05 2.26
N LYS A 27 -15.03 -2.46 1.38
CA LYS A 27 -14.59 -1.52 0.34
C LYS A 27 -14.23 -0.14 0.90
N GLU A 28 -14.80 0.22 2.03
CA GLU A 28 -14.55 1.49 2.70
C GLU A 28 -13.38 1.40 3.69
N ARG A 29 -12.86 0.19 3.93
CA ARG A 29 -11.71 -0.06 4.80
C ARG A 29 -10.40 0.35 4.11
N VAL A 30 -10.25 1.65 3.92
CA VAL A 30 -9.07 2.31 3.38
C VAL A 30 -8.47 3.19 4.48
N LEU A 31 -7.17 3.03 4.75
CA LEU A 31 -6.44 3.92 5.65
C LEU A 31 -5.94 5.12 4.86
N ASP A 32 -6.52 6.29 5.11
CA ASP A 32 -5.96 7.54 4.62
C ASP A 32 -4.84 8.01 5.56
N LEU A 33 -3.60 7.94 5.08
CA LEU A 33 -2.41 8.28 5.86
C LEU A 33 -1.89 9.69 5.59
N ARG A 34 -2.57 10.48 4.74
CA ARG A 34 -2.09 11.81 4.30
C ARG A 34 -1.94 12.81 5.44
N GLU A 35 -2.85 12.75 6.41
CA GLU A 35 -2.84 13.61 7.61
C GLU A 35 -2.04 12.99 8.76
N GLY A 36 -1.41 11.82 8.55
CA GLY A 36 -0.64 11.12 9.58
C GLY A 36 0.65 11.84 9.91
N THR A 37 0.90 12.10 11.20
CA THR A 37 2.22 12.56 11.66
C THR A 37 3.25 11.44 11.56
N GLU A 38 4.55 11.77 11.51
CA GLU A 38 5.63 10.78 11.53
C GLU A 38 5.47 9.80 12.70
N LEU A 39 5.13 10.30 13.89
CA LEU A 39 4.86 9.49 15.07
C LEU A 39 3.70 8.50 14.85
N THR A 40 2.61 8.95 14.23
CA THR A 40 1.45 8.10 13.93
C THR A 40 1.82 7.01 12.93
N LEU A 41 2.62 7.34 11.92
CA LEU A 41 3.08 6.39 10.90
C LEU A 41 4.03 5.34 11.50
N GLU A 42 4.95 5.75 12.37
CA GLU A 42 5.82 4.82 13.12
C GLU A 42 5.01 3.88 14.01
N ALA A 43 3.99 4.40 14.71
CA ALA A 43 3.11 3.58 15.54
C ALA A 43 2.34 2.54 14.71
N CYS A 44 1.82 2.93 13.53
CA CYS A 44 1.20 2.00 12.59
C CYS A 44 2.18 0.93 12.12
N LEU A 45 3.40 1.33 11.70
CA LEU A 45 4.42 0.39 11.23
C LEU A 45 4.83 -0.60 12.33
N SER A 46 5.05 -0.11 13.55
CA SER A 46 5.39 -0.95 14.71
C SER A 46 4.28 -1.96 15.00
N THR A 47 3.02 -1.51 14.97
CA THR A 47 1.84 -2.35 15.17
C THR A 47 1.74 -3.45 14.12
N ILE A 48 1.89 -3.10 12.83
CA ILE A 48 1.88 -4.06 11.72
C ILE A 48 2.98 -5.10 11.92
N ARG A 49 4.21 -4.67 12.19
CA ARG A 49 5.36 -5.57 12.39
C ARG A 49 5.15 -6.51 13.58
N SER A 50 4.62 -6.01 14.70
CA SER A 50 4.31 -6.83 15.87
C SER A 50 3.28 -7.91 15.55
N LEU A 51 2.15 -7.54 14.96
CA LEU A 51 1.06 -8.47 14.65
C LEU A 51 1.48 -9.56 13.65
N LEU A 52 2.32 -9.21 12.69
CA LEU A 52 2.89 -10.17 11.74
C LEU A 52 3.89 -11.10 12.42
N ALA A 53 4.75 -10.57 13.29
CA ALA A 53 5.71 -11.35 14.04
C ALA A 53 5.04 -12.37 14.99
N ASP A 54 3.88 -12.03 15.56
CA ASP A 54 3.11 -12.91 16.45
C ASP A 54 2.61 -14.18 15.75
N VAL A 55 2.44 -14.14 14.44
CA VAL A 55 2.07 -15.30 13.60
C VAL A 55 3.24 -15.81 12.75
N ASP A 56 4.46 -15.44 13.12
CA ASP A 56 5.73 -15.78 12.47
C ASP A 56 5.85 -15.35 10.99
N ILE A 57 5.12 -14.31 10.59
CA ILE A 57 5.31 -13.66 9.29
C ILE A 57 6.45 -12.65 9.42
N ARG A 58 7.62 -13.00 8.88
CA ARG A 58 8.83 -12.14 8.91
C ARG A 58 9.09 -11.39 7.61
N ILE A 59 8.55 -11.90 6.50
CA ILE A 59 8.76 -11.37 5.16
C ILE A 59 7.39 -11.07 4.56
N LEU A 60 7.24 -9.84 4.05
CA LEU A 60 6.12 -9.40 3.24
C LEU A 60 6.67 -9.20 1.82
N THR A 61 6.27 -10.07 0.92
CA THR A 61 6.45 -9.83 -0.51
C THR A 61 5.20 -9.18 -1.05
N TRP A 62 5.38 -8.13 -1.84
CA TRP A 62 4.34 -7.71 -2.76
C TRP A 62 4.21 -8.84 -3.80
N ASP A 63 3.02 -9.35 -4.08
CA ASP A 63 2.80 -10.42 -5.05
C ASP A 63 1.84 -9.98 -6.18
N HIS A 64 1.42 -8.72 -6.15
CA HIS A 64 0.52 -8.16 -7.13
C HIS A 64 1.32 -7.47 -8.24
N PRO A 65 1.12 -7.81 -9.52
CA PRO A 65 1.73 -7.05 -10.60
C PRO A 65 1.24 -5.60 -10.56
N VAL A 66 2.03 -4.68 -11.13
CA VAL A 66 1.58 -3.30 -11.33
C VAL A 66 0.27 -3.30 -12.12
N SER A 67 -0.78 -2.71 -11.56
CA SER A 67 -2.07 -2.59 -12.24
C SER A 67 -2.05 -1.43 -13.23
N GLU A 68 -2.75 -1.59 -14.35
CA GLU A 68 -2.99 -0.48 -15.28
C GLU A 68 -3.66 0.72 -14.59
N PRO A 69 -3.32 1.96 -14.97
CA PRO A 69 -3.96 3.16 -14.42
C PRO A 69 -5.48 3.10 -14.64
N THR A 70 -6.25 3.13 -13.56
CA THR A 70 -7.72 3.09 -13.61
C THR A 70 -8.35 4.46 -13.85
N HIS A 71 -7.57 5.54 -13.73
CA HIS A 71 -8.02 6.92 -13.92
C HIS A 71 -7.36 7.54 -15.14
N GLN A 72 -8.16 8.21 -15.98
CA GLN A 72 -7.62 9.00 -17.08
C GLN A 72 -6.97 10.28 -16.55
N SER A 73 -5.78 10.60 -17.08
CA SER A 73 -5.11 11.86 -16.78
C SER A 73 -5.90 13.04 -17.35
N THR A 74 -5.78 14.21 -16.69
CA THR A 74 -6.42 15.43 -17.17
C THR A 74 -5.83 15.89 -18.53
N PRO A 75 -6.57 16.66 -19.35
CA PRO A 75 -6.07 17.18 -20.61
C PRO A 75 -4.76 17.97 -20.47
N GLU A 76 -4.58 18.70 -19.37
CA GLU A 76 -3.39 19.51 -19.06
C GLU A 76 -2.19 18.63 -18.68
N ALA A 77 -2.43 17.44 -18.15
CA ALA A 77 -1.39 16.49 -17.78
C ALA A 77 -0.83 15.72 -19.00
N LYS A 78 -1.64 15.51 -20.05
CA LYS A 78 -1.20 14.81 -21.28
C LYS A 78 0.10 15.34 -21.90
N PRO A 79 0.28 16.65 -22.16
CA PRO A 79 1.53 17.15 -22.74
C PRO A 79 2.74 16.95 -21.81
N LEU A 80 2.54 16.89 -20.49
CA LEU A 80 3.59 16.60 -19.52
C LEU A 80 3.99 15.12 -19.57
N ILE A 81 3.01 14.22 -19.65
CA ILE A 81 3.22 12.77 -19.79
C ILE A 81 3.97 12.47 -21.11
N ASP A 82 3.54 13.06 -22.22
CA ASP A 82 4.19 12.90 -23.53
C ASP A 82 5.63 13.44 -23.54
N ARG A 83 5.91 14.47 -22.74
CA ARG A 83 7.26 15.01 -22.57
C ARG A 83 8.11 14.08 -21.69
N LEU A 84 7.53 13.53 -20.63
CA LEU A 84 8.22 12.60 -19.74
C LEU A 84 8.63 11.32 -20.49
N GLY A 85 7.74 10.73 -21.29
CA GLY A 85 8.05 9.55 -22.10
C GLY A 85 9.12 9.79 -23.18
N ARG A 86 9.33 11.04 -23.60
CA ARG A 86 10.46 11.41 -24.50
C ARG A 86 11.78 11.57 -23.76
N LEU A 87 11.74 12.01 -22.49
CA LEU A 87 12.93 12.19 -21.65
C LEU A 87 13.44 10.85 -21.10
N TYR A 88 12.52 9.93 -20.83
CA TYR A 88 12.79 8.59 -20.34
C TYR A 88 12.07 7.59 -21.25
N PRO A 89 12.66 7.26 -22.41
CA PRO A 89 12.05 6.36 -23.39
C PRO A 89 12.11 4.89 -22.95
N GLU A 90 13.06 4.56 -22.09
CA GLU A 90 13.11 3.25 -21.45
C GLU A 90 11.92 3.11 -20.50
N PRO A 91 11.23 1.95 -20.52
CA PRO A 91 10.21 1.66 -19.51
C PRO A 91 10.82 1.89 -18.13
N PRO A 92 10.12 2.56 -17.20
CA PRO A 92 10.60 2.63 -15.82
C PRO A 92 10.87 1.20 -15.35
N GLU A 93 11.98 1.02 -14.65
CA GLU A 93 12.32 -0.27 -14.05
C GLU A 93 11.19 -0.63 -13.09
N ILE A 94 10.25 -1.44 -13.58
CA ILE A 94 9.20 -2.01 -12.76
C ILE A 94 9.95 -2.96 -11.84
N VAL A 95 10.10 -2.58 -10.58
CA VAL A 95 10.64 -3.46 -9.56
C VAL A 95 9.57 -4.52 -9.31
N ASP A 96 9.52 -5.51 -10.18
CA ASP A 96 8.81 -6.74 -9.88
C ASP A 96 9.49 -7.33 -8.64
N PRO A 97 8.72 -7.71 -7.60
CA PRO A 97 9.27 -8.44 -6.48
C PRO A 97 9.88 -9.73 -7.02
N GLU A 98 11.17 -9.97 -6.75
CA GLU A 98 11.92 -11.13 -7.24
C GLU A 98 11.08 -12.40 -7.04
N SER A 99 10.72 -13.06 -8.14
CA SER A 99 10.12 -14.38 -8.08
C SER A 99 11.11 -15.30 -7.36
N PRO A 100 10.73 -16.00 -6.28
CA PRO A 100 11.65 -16.95 -5.66
C PRO A 100 11.99 -18.00 -6.71
N ALA A 101 13.26 -18.02 -7.11
CA ALA A 101 13.78 -19.00 -8.03
C ALA A 101 13.41 -20.40 -7.53
N ALA A 102 12.65 -21.13 -8.34
CA ALA A 102 12.52 -22.57 -8.16
C ALA A 102 13.89 -23.18 -8.48
N GLY A 103 14.62 -23.62 -7.45
CA GLY A 103 15.91 -24.28 -7.56
C GLY A 103 16.53 -24.61 -6.21
#